data_AF-A0A937WCD6-F1
#
_entry.id   AF-A0A937WCD6-F1
#
_cell.length_a   1.000
_cell.length_b   1.000
_cell.length_c   1.000
_cell.angle_alpha   90.00
_cell.angle_beta   90.00
_cell.angle_gamma   90.00
#
_symmetry.space_group_name_H-M   'P 1'
#
loop_
_entity.id
_entity.type
_entity.pdbx_description
1 polymer ?
#
loop_
_entity_poly.entity_id
_entity_poly.type
_entity_poly.pdbx_seq_one_letter_code
_entity_poly.pdbx_strand_id
1 'polypeptide(L)'
;MRKQYYASICVAVTILLTGCATYRVDYDIGLYEVERPAQARERYGEQKITKVQEENIEKYYFEDEMVQIAWIPIASRISFVLTNKTDYSIKIVWDEAAFVDTNGMSHRVMHSGVKYIDRNNPQPPSVIVRRGAITDDIIPSDNVYYASGDFGGWREEPLLPNSGTDARALKTKAEKYSGKTYQVLLPLEIEGIINEYIFTFKINNVEVAAAQNAEAGEVSPKKVPLKQSLKSAGIFFGAVATALLVMVIVATK
;
A
#
# COMPACT_ATOMS: atom_id res chain seq x y z
N MET A 1 -73.00 -38.77 -4.89
CA MET A 1 -71.53 -38.72 -5.01
C MET A 1 -71.14 -37.51 -5.86
N ARG A 2 -70.71 -36.41 -5.26
CA ARG A 2 -70.18 -35.21 -5.95
C ARG A 2 -68.75 -34.99 -5.47
N LYS A 3 -67.76 -35.14 -6.35
CA LYS A 3 -66.35 -34.84 -6.06
C LYS A 3 -66.15 -33.33 -6.21
N GLN A 4 -65.85 -32.64 -5.11
CA GLN A 4 -65.44 -31.24 -5.10
C GLN A 4 -63.92 -31.21 -5.00
N TYR A 5 -63.27 -30.77 -6.08
CA TYR A 5 -61.83 -30.59 -6.16
C TYR A 5 -61.47 -29.26 -5.50
N TYR A 6 -60.80 -29.31 -4.35
CA TYR A 6 -60.14 -28.15 -3.77
C TYR A 6 -58.82 -27.93 -4.51
N ALA A 7 -58.81 -26.91 -5.38
CA ALA A 7 -57.58 -26.41 -5.99
C ALA A 7 -56.73 -25.73 -4.90
N SER A 8 -55.67 -26.39 -4.46
CA SER A 8 -54.63 -25.78 -3.63
C SER A 8 -53.94 -24.67 -4.42
N ILE A 9 -54.23 -23.43 -4.09
CA ILE A 9 -53.49 -22.26 -4.56
C ILE A 9 -52.22 -22.17 -3.70
N CYS A 10 -51.12 -22.71 -4.21
CA CYS A 10 -49.78 -22.44 -3.66
C CYS A 10 -49.37 -21.03 -4.08
N VAL A 11 -49.58 -20.03 -3.22
CA VAL A 11 -48.97 -18.70 -3.39
C VAL A 11 -47.49 -18.83 -3.03
N ALA A 12 -46.64 -18.98 -4.04
CA ALA A 12 -45.21 -18.88 -3.89
C ALA A 12 -44.86 -17.40 -3.62
N VAL A 13 -44.67 -17.05 -2.34
CA VAL A 13 -44.12 -15.76 -1.94
C VAL A 13 -42.62 -15.79 -2.23
N THR A 14 -42.22 -15.35 -3.41
CA THR A 14 -40.82 -15.07 -3.76
C THR A 14 -40.40 -13.79 -3.02
N ILE A 15 -39.74 -13.95 -1.87
CA ILE A 15 -39.01 -12.88 -1.21
C ILE A 15 -37.83 -12.52 -2.13
N LEU A 16 -38.00 -11.46 -2.94
CA LEU A 16 -36.90 -10.85 -3.68
C LEU A 16 -35.97 -10.20 -2.66
N LEU A 17 -34.94 -10.92 -2.24
CA LEU A 17 -33.79 -10.35 -1.55
C LEU A 17 -33.07 -9.43 -2.55
N THR A 18 -33.51 -8.18 -2.66
CA THR A 18 -32.74 -7.14 -3.32
C THR A 18 -31.54 -6.83 -2.44
N GLY A 19 -30.46 -7.60 -2.60
CA GLY A 19 -29.18 -7.28 -1.97
C GLY A 19 -28.74 -5.89 -2.42
N CYS A 20 -28.34 -5.04 -1.47
CA CYS A 20 -27.71 -3.77 -1.79
C CYS A 20 -26.40 -4.04 -2.53
N ALA A 21 -26.36 -3.77 -3.83
CA ALA A 21 -25.13 -3.84 -4.59
C ALA A 21 -24.13 -2.80 -4.05
N THR A 22 -22.89 -3.21 -3.87
CA THR A 22 -21.78 -2.31 -3.57
C THR A 22 -20.93 -2.17 -4.83
N TYR A 23 -20.33 -1.01 -4.99
CA TYR A 23 -19.47 -0.66 -6.12
C TYR A 23 -18.12 -0.21 -5.58
N ARG A 24 -17.07 -0.46 -6.35
CA ARG A 24 -15.71 -0.03 -6.08
C ARG A 24 -15.18 0.86 -7.20
N VAL A 25 -14.20 1.66 -6.89
CA VAL A 25 -13.48 2.49 -7.86
C VAL A 25 -12.05 1.98 -8.00
N ASP A 26 -11.68 1.67 -9.23
CA ASP A 26 -10.34 1.29 -9.62
C ASP A 26 -9.67 2.52 -10.27
N TYR A 27 -8.57 2.99 -9.69
CA TYR A 27 -7.83 4.17 -10.16
C TYR A 27 -6.52 3.74 -10.82
N ASP A 28 -6.24 4.26 -12.02
CA ASP A 28 -4.90 4.22 -12.62
C ASP A 28 -4.12 5.43 -12.09
N ILE A 29 -3.17 5.15 -11.20
CA ILE A 29 -2.35 6.18 -10.55
C ILE A 29 -0.90 5.95 -10.94
N GLY A 30 -0.28 6.94 -11.57
CA GLY A 30 1.11 6.89 -11.99
C GLY A 30 2.03 7.82 -11.25
N LEU A 31 3.27 7.39 -10.98
CA LEU A 31 4.35 8.31 -10.59
C LEU A 31 4.68 9.19 -11.80
N TYR A 32 4.38 10.48 -11.68
CA TYR A 32 4.47 11.46 -12.76
C TYR A 32 5.79 12.23 -12.74
N GLU A 33 6.20 12.69 -11.56
CA GLU A 33 7.40 13.50 -11.39
C GLU A 33 8.04 13.25 -10.03
N VAL A 34 9.37 13.38 -9.96
CA VAL A 34 10.13 13.34 -8.71
C VAL A 34 11.02 14.56 -8.65
N GLU A 35 10.82 15.37 -7.61
CA GLU A 35 11.68 16.50 -7.29
C GLU A 35 12.67 16.08 -6.19
N ARG A 36 13.93 16.51 -6.36
CA ARG A 36 15.03 16.31 -5.42
C ARG A 36 15.56 17.70 -5.01
N PRO A 37 16.30 17.82 -3.89
CA PRO A 37 16.83 19.11 -3.46
C PRO A 37 17.64 19.81 -4.58
N ALA A 38 17.60 21.14 -4.67
CA ALA A 38 18.25 21.88 -5.76
C ALA A 38 19.77 21.62 -5.88
N GLN A 39 20.43 21.23 -4.78
CA GLN A 39 21.85 20.87 -4.72
C GLN A 39 22.12 19.38 -5.02
N ALA A 40 21.10 18.61 -5.42
CA ALA A 40 21.16 17.16 -5.57
C ALA A 40 21.83 16.65 -6.86
N ARG A 41 22.08 17.49 -7.87
CA ARG A 41 22.51 16.96 -9.18
C ARG A 41 23.82 16.18 -9.13
N GLU A 42 24.81 16.64 -8.36
CA GLU A 42 26.11 15.96 -8.25
C GLU A 42 26.08 14.78 -7.26
N ARG A 43 25.37 14.91 -6.13
CA ARG A 43 25.35 13.89 -5.07
C ARG A 43 24.48 12.67 -5.39
N TYR A 44 23.45 12.84 -6.22
CA TYR A 44 22.43 11.81 -6.44
C TYR A 44 22.50 11.18 -7.83
N GLY A 45 23.30 11.75 -8.73
CA GLY A 45 23.44 11.29 -10.10
C GLY A 45 22.15 11.36 -10.92
N GLU A 46 22.13 10.58 -12.00
CA GLU A 46 20.97 10.44 -12.87
C GLU A 46 19.81 9.74 -12.14
N GLN A 47 18.59 10.21 -12.40
CA GLN A 47 17.39 9.56 -11.89
C GLN A 47 16.75 8.69 -12.98
N LYS A 48 16.15 7.59 -12.53
CA LYS A 48 15.39 6.68 -13.38
C LYS A 48 14.03 6.40 -12.77
N ILE A 49 12.98 6.55 -13.59
CA ILE A 49 11.62 6.14 -13.24
C ILE A 49 11.22 4.97 -14.12
N THR A 50 10.65 3.90 -13.54
CA THR A 50 10.22 2.71 -14.29
C THR A 50 8.89 2.22 -13.75
N LYS A 51 7.93 1.94 -14.65
CA LYS A 51 6.65 1.30 -14.32
C LYS A 51 6.79 -0.21 -14.54
N VAL A 52 6.40 -1.01 -13.58
CA VAL A 52 6.34 -2.47 -13.69
C VAL A 52 4.97 -2.94 -13.24
N GLN A 53 4.36 -3.84 -14.00
CA GLN A 53 3.12 -4.50 -13.62
C GLN A 53 3.44 -5.91 -13.15
N GLU A 54 3.21 -6.19 -11.88
CA GLU A 54 3.40 -7.52 -11.27
C GLU A 54 2.09 -7.95 -10.63
N GLU A 55 1.58 -9.14 -10.98
CA GLU A 55 0.39 -9.72 -10.34
C GLU A 55 -0.84 -8.79 -10.33
N ASN A 56 -1.04 -7.99 -11.39
CA ASN A 56 -2.06 -6.93 -11.51
C ASN A 56 -1.91 -5.73 -10.55
N ILE A 57 -0.77 -5.59 -9.89
CA ILE A 57 -0.42 -4.42 -9.08
C ILE A 57 0.57 -3.58 -9.88
N GLU A 58 0.25 -2.30 -10.08
CA GLU A 58 1.17 -1.36 -10.68
C GLU A 58 2.19 -0.89 -9.64
N LYS A 59 3.47 -1.12 -9.92
CA LYS A 59 4.59 -0.66 -9.10
C LYS A 59 5.37 0.40 -9.88
N TYR A 60 5.70 1.50 -9.20
CA TYR A 60 6.47 2.60 -9.76
C TYR A 60 7.81 2.68 -9.05
N TYR A 61 8.87 2.40 -9.79
CA TYR A 61 10.23 2.45 -9.29
C TYR A 61 10.82 3.82 -9.58
N PHE A 62 11.33 4.46 -8.54
CA PHE A 62 12.27 5.57 -8.63
C PHE A 62 13.65 5.06 -8.19
N GLU A 63 14.70 5.45 -8.89
CA GLU A 63 16.06 5.12 -8.52
C GLU A 63 17.01 6.27 -8.83
N ASP A 64 17.90 6.54 -7.88
CA ASP A 64 19.06 7.40 -8.02
C ASP A 64 20.29 6.72 -7.38
N GLU A 65 21.41 7.42 -7.21
CA GLU A 65 22.61 6.82 -6.59
C GLU A 65 22.45 6.49 -5.10
N MET A 66 21.54 7.17 -4.39
CA MET A 66 21.37 7.09 -2.95
C MET A 66 20.33 6.03 -2.56
N VAL A 67 19.23 5.95 -3.31
CA VAL A 67 18.07 5.13 -2.98
C VAL A 67 17.41 4.51 -4.20
N GLN A 68 16.69 3.42 -3.94
CA GLN A 68 15.67 2.90 -4.84
C GLN A 68 14.37 2.81 -4.08
N ILE A 69 13.27 3.31 -4.65
CA ILE A 69 11.95 3.29 -4.03
C ILE A 69 10.96 2.66 -4.99
N ALA A 70 10.28 1.61 -4.54
CA ALA A 70 9.13 1.02 -5.22
C ALA A 70 7.85 1.53 -4.57
N TRP A 71 7.07 2.32 -5.29
CA TRP A 71 5.78 2.85 -4.87
C TRP A 71 4.63 1.95 -5.32
N ILE A 72 3.67 1.75 -4.43
CA ILE A 72 2.40 1.07 -4.67
C ILE A 72 1.27 2.03 -4.28
N PRO A 73 0.95 3.02 -5.13
CA PRO A 73 -0.13 3.97 -4.86
C PRO A 73 -1.49 3.32 -5.12
N ILE A 74 -2.35 3.26 -4.10
CA ILE A 74 -3.74 2.82 -4.26
C ILE A 74 -4.70 3.83 -3.62
N ALA A 75 -5.98 3.73 -3.95
CA ALA A 75 -6.99 4.69 -3.49
C ALA A 75 -7.12 4.80 -1.96
N SER A 76 -6.76 3.76 -1.21
CA SER A 76 -6.85 3.75 0.25
C SER A 76 -5.57 4.18 0.96
N ARG A 77 -4.39 3.94 0.38
CA ARG A 77 -3.09 4.15 1.03
C ARG A 77 -1.97 4.27 0.00
N ILE A 78 -0.83 4.81 0.42
CA ILE A 78 0.40 4.81 -0.38
C ILE A 78 1.43 3.95 0.34
N SER A 79 1.69 2.76 -0.21
CA SER A 79 2.69 1.84 0.32
C SER A 79 4.00 1.97 -0.47
N PHE A 80 5.13 1.73 0.18
CA PHE A 80 6.42 1.76 -0.50
C PHE A 80 7.43 0.76 0.07
N VAL A 81 8.41 0.43 -0.76
CA VAL A 81 9.66 -0.22 -0.35
C VAL A 81 10.80 0.72 -0.68
N LEU A 82 11.53 1.17 0.35
CA LEU A 82 12.70 2.04 0.19
C LEU A 82 13.97 1.24 0.51
N THR A 83 14.83 1.12 -0.49
CA THR A 83 16.15 0.48 -0.40
C THR A 83 17.23 1.56 -0.32
N ASN A 84 18.07 1.46 0.71
CA ASN A 84 19.24 2.28 0.89
C ASN A 84 20.40 1.74 0.03
N LYS A 85 20.85 2.50 -0.96
CA LYS A 85 21.97 2.11 -1.84
C LYS A 85 23.33 2.59 -1.31
N THR A 86 23.37 3.33 -0.22
CA THR A 86 24.60 3.89 0.34
C THR A 86 25.27 2.94 1.35
N ASP A 87 26.51 3.28 1.73
CA ASP A 87 27.24 2.60 2.81
C ASP A 87 27.00 3.25 4.20
N TYR A 88 26.10 4.24 4.27
CA TYR A 88 25.68 4.90 5.50
C TYR A 88 24.25 4.52 5.86
N SER A 89 23.83 4.82 7.09
CA SER A 89 22.41 4.66 7.45
C SER A 89 21.63 5.88 6.96
N ILE A 90 20.42 5.65 6.48
CA ILE A 90 19.46 6.68 6.10
C ILE A 90 18.36 6.71 7.15
N LYS A 91 17.87 7.89 7.52
CA LYS A 91 16.66 8.01 8.35
C LYS A 91 15.52 8.63 7.57
N ILE A 92 14.31 8.13 7.78
CA ILE A 92 13.08 8.80 7.34
C ILE A 92 12.62 9.71 8.47
N VAL A 93 12.55 11.02 8.26
CA VAL A 93 12.16 12.00 9.28
C VAL A 93 10.64 12.23 9.23
N TRP A 94 9.87 11.36 9.86
CA TRP A 94 8.40 11.33 9.73
C TRP A 94 7.69 12.62 10.12
N ASP A 95 8.20 13.36 11.10
CA ASP A 95 7.58 14.63 11.53
C ASP A 95 7.71 15.76 10.48
N GLU A 96 8.60 15.62 9.50
CA GLU A 96 8.77 16.54 8.37
C GLU A 96 8.14 15.98 7.07
N ALA A 97 7.62 14.74 7.10
CA ALA A 97 6.94 14.14 5.96
C ALA A 97 5.52 14.71 5.82
N ALA A 98 5.05 14.82 4.58
CA ALA A 98 3.72 15.34 4.31
C ALA A 98 3.06 14.66 3.11
N PHE A 99 1.74 14.58 3.15
CA PHE A 99 0.90 14.24 2.02
C PHE A 99 0.21 15.51 1.52
N VAL A 100 0.37 15.83 0.24
CA VAL A 100 -0.32 16.96 -0.40
C VAL A 100 -1.46 16.44 -1.24
N ASP A 101 -2.69 16.79 -0.89
CA ASP A 101 -3.87 16.28 -1.58
C ASP A 101 -4.10 16.90 -2.96
N THR A 102 -5.14 16.43 -3.64
CA THR A 102 -5.50 16.89 -4.99
C THR A 102 -6.02 18.33 -5.09
N ASN A 103 -6.10 19.06 -3.97
CA ASN A 103 -6.41 20.48 -3.90
C ASN A 103 -5.18 21.31 -3.49
N GLY A 104 -4.01 20.67 -3.33
CA GLY A 104 -2.78 21.33 -2.89
C GLY A 104 -2.71 21.57 -1.38
N MET A 105 -3.59 20.95 -0.58
CA MET A 105 -3.52 21.06 0.87
C MET A 105 -2.54 20.05 1.44
N SER A 106 -1.68 20.51 2.35
CA SER A 106 -0.71 19.66 3.06
C SER A 106 -1.32 19.04 4.31
N HIS A 107 -1.06 17.75 4.50
CA HIS A 107 -1.56 16.91 5.58
C HIS A 107 -0.40 16.22 6.29
N ARG A 108 -0.44 16.20 7.62
CA ARG A 108 0.50 15.41 8.44
C ARG A 108 0.29 13.94 8.16
N VAL A 109 1.38 13.19 8.04
CA VAL A 109 1.34 11.73 7.82
C VAL A 109 1.75 10.98 9.07
N MET A 110 1.25 9.76 9.20
CA MET A 110 1.74 8.74 10.10
C MET A 110 2.18 7.51 9.31
N HIS A 111 3.14 6.76 9.85
CA HIS A 111 3.60 5.51 9.26
C HIS A 111 2.97 4.29 9.96
N SER A 112 3.06 3.11 9.35
CA SER A 112 2.33 1.90 9.78
C SER A 112 2.72 1.39 11.18
N GLY A 113 3.88 1.81 11.70
CA GLY A 113 4.34 1.46 13.05
C GLY A 113 3.67 2.24 14.19
N VAL A 114 2.90 3.29 13.88
CA VAL A 114 2.26 4.15 14.89
C VAL A 114 0.85 3.66 15.18
N LYS A 115 0.49 3.60 16.46
CA LYS A 115 -0.88 3.29 16.88
C LYS A 115 -1.80 4.45 16.50
N TYR A 116 -3.01 4.17 16.03
CA TYR A 116 -3.98 5.20 15.67
C TYR A 116 -4.32 6.19 16.80
N ILE A 117 -4.28 5.75 18.06
CA ILE A 117 -4.47 6.65 19.21
C ILE A 117 -3.34 7.68 19.36
N ASP A 118 -2.15 7.36 18.85
CA ASP A 118 -0.93 8.17 18.92
C ASP A 118 -0.66 8.92 17.61
N ARG A 119 -1.56 8.89 16.62
CA ARG A 119 -1.36 9.44 15.27
C ARG A 119 -0.88 10.90 15.20
N ASN A 120 -1.24 11.70 16.22
CA ASN A 120 -0.87 13.12 16.29
C ASN A 120 0.39 13.38 17.14
N ASN A 121 0.95 12.34 17.77
CA ASN A 121 2.17 12.47 18.55
C ASN A 121 3.40 12.55 17.64
N PRO A 122 4.51 13.14 18.11
CA PRO A 122 5.79 13.11 17.41
C PRO A 122 6.22 11.67 17.06
N GLN A 123 6.80 11.50 15.87
CA GLN A 123 7.17 10.20 15.32
C GLN A 123 8.69 10.07 15.22
N PRO A 124 9.30 9.12 15.96
CA PRO A 124 10.74 8.93 15.88
C PRO A 124 11.14 8.49 14.45
N PRO A 125 12.29 8.94 13.93
CA PRO A 125 12.73 8.54 12.60
C PRO A 125 12.92 7.03 12.43
N SER A 126 12.49 6.48 11.29
CA SER A 126 12.81 5.10 10.92
C SER A 126 14.23 5.03 10.36
N VAL A 127 15.05 4.09 10.85
CA VAL A 127 16.44 3.92 10.40
C VAL A 127 16.54 2.77 9.40
N ILE A 128 17.15 3.05 8.26
CA ILE A 128 17.45 2.08 7.21
C ILE A 128 18.96 1.92 7.17
N VAL A 129 19.44 0.78 7.66
CA VAL A 129 20.87 0.47 7.67
C VAL A 129 21.44 0.43 6.25
N ARG A 130 22.77 0.59 6.15
CA ARG A 130 23.50 0.50 4.87
C ARG A 130 23.07 -0.73 4.07
N ARG A 131 22.85 -0.57 2.77
CA ARG A 131 22.41 -1.64 1.86
C ARG A 131 21.12 -2.38 2.29
N GLY A 132 20.39 -1.85 3.26
CA GLY A 132 19.15 -2.41 3.78
C GLY A 132 17.92 -1.83 3.08
N ALA A 133 16.75 -2.32 3.47
CA ALA A 133 15.48 -1.81 2.97
C ALA A 133 14.42 -1.75 4.08
N ILE A 134 13.41 -0.90 3.89
CA ILE A 134 12.21 -0.81 4.73
C ILE A 134 10.97 -0.86 3.84
N THR A 135 9.91 -1.48 4.35
CA THR A 135 8.56 -1.42 3.78
C THR A 135 7.68 -0.68 4.76
N ASP A 136 6.97 0.34 4.31
CA ASP A 136 6.07 1.13 5.16
C ASP A 136 4.93 1.74 4.34
N ASP A 137 3.95 2.31 5.06
CA ASP A 137 2.78 3.00 4.51
C ASP A 137 2.82 4.49 4.89
N ILE A 138 2.29 5.33 4.02
CA ILE A 138 2.03 6.75 4.29
C ILE A 138 0.52 6.94 4.44
N ILE A 139 0.11 7.35 5.63
CA ILE A 139 -1.29 7.50 6.01
C ILE A 139 -1.50 8.93 6.54
N PRO A 140 -2.32 9.77 5.90
CA PRO A 140 -2.70 11.06 6.47
C PRO A 140 -3.34 10.87 7.85
N SER A 141 -2.84 11.58 8.86
CA SER A 141 -3.25 11.38 10.25
C SER A 141 -4.70 11.82 10.50
N ASP A 142 -5.20 12.75 9.70
CA ASP A 142 -6.57 13.24 9.70
C ASP A 142 -7.56 12.27 9.05
N ASN A 143 -7.10 11.39 8.15
CA ASN A 143 -7.90 10.27 7.65
C ASN A 143 -8.17 9.21 8.73
N VAL A 144 -7.41 9.20 9.82
CA VAL A 144 -7.62 8.24 10.92
C VAL A 144 -8.49 8.88 12.00
N TYR A 145 -9.62 8.24 12.31
CA TYR A 145 -10.57 8.76 13.29
C TYR A 145 -11.22 7.63 14.11
N TYR A 146 -11.72 7.98 15.30
CA TYR A 146 -12.47 7.06 16.14
C TYR A 146 -13.97 7.27 15.94
N ALA A 147 -14.66 6.25 15.42
CA ALA A 147 -16.11 6.23 15.37
C ALA A 147 -16.67 5.77 16.72
N SER A 148 -17.58 6.55 17.30
CA SER A 148 -18.24 6.22 18.56
C SER A 148 -19.54 5.43 18.33
N GLY A 149 -20.04 4.73 19.36
CA GLY A 149 -21.29 3.96 19.34
C GLY A 149 -21.09 2.46 19.61
N ASP A 150 -22.17 1.68 19.52
CA ASP A 150 -22.18 0.24 19.86
C ASP A 150 -21.22 -0.61 18.98
N PHE A 151 -20.94 -0.13 17.77
CA PHE A 151 -19.95 -0.69 16.84
C PHE A 151 -18.78 0.29 16.60
N GLY A 152 -18.39 0.99 17.67
CA GLY A 152 -17.31 1.96 17.65
C GLY A 152 -15.94 1.34 17.42
N GLY A 153 -14.99 2.16 16.98
CA GLY A 153 -13.64 1.71 16.65
C GLY A 153 -12.87 2.71 15.81
N TRP A 154 -11.57 2.47 15.68
CA TRP A 154 -10.72 3.23 14.77
C TRP A 154 -11.04 2.91 13.32
N ARG A 155 -11.05 3.93 12.48
CA ARG A 155 -11.32 3.85 11.04
C ARG A 155 -10.33 4.73 10.30
N GLU A 156 -10.12 4.39 9.03
CA GLU A 156 -9.26 5.11 8.09
C GLU A 156 -10.13 5.51 6.89
N GLU A 157 -10.18 6.82 6.60
CA GLU A 157 -10.74 7.32 5.35
C GLU A 157 -9.77 7.05 4.19
N PRO A 158 -10.26 6.59 3.03
CA PRO A 158 -9.39 6.38 1.88
C PRO A 158 -8.90 7.73 1.32
N LEU A 159 -7.70 7.75 0.74
CA LEU A 159 -7.12 8.93 0.06
C LEU A 159 -8.03 9.43 -1.08
N LEU A 160 -8.68 8.49 -1.77
CA LEU A 160 -9.60 8.73 -2.87
C LEU A 160 -10.89 7.94 -2.67
N PRO A 161 -12.06 8.44 -3.11
CA PRO A 161 -13.32 7.71 -3.00
C PRO A 161 -13.27 6.35 -3.69
N ASN A 162 -13.27 5.26 -2.91
CA ASN A 162 -13.02 3.92 -3.45
C ASN A 162 -14.22 2.98 -3.41
N SER A 163 -15.34 3.37 -2.78
CA SER A 163 -16.52 2.52 -2.64
C SER A 163 -17.82 3.32 -2.46
N GLY A 164 -18.95 2.69 -2.78
CA GLY A 164 -20.29 3.27 -2.62
C GLY A 164 -21.42 2.32 -3.02
N THR A 165 -22.66 2.67 -2.70
CA THR A 165 -23.86 1.87 -3.01
C THR A 165 -24.61 2.34 -4.26
N ASP A 166 -24.27 3.52 -4.78
CA ASP A 166 -24.81 4.08 -6.01
C ASP A 166 -23.67 4.25 -7.02
N ALA A 167 -23.68 3.44 -8.08
CA ALA A 167 -22.66 3.46 -9.12
C ALA A 167 -22.53 4.81 -9.82
N ARG A 168 -23.67 5.48 -10.09
CA ARG A 168 -23.67 6.76 -10.82
C ARG A 168 -23.12 7.87 -9.94
N ALA A 169 -23.57 7.94 -8.69
CA ALA A 169 -23.06 8.92 -7.74
C ALA A 169 -21.57 8.71 -7.45
N LEU A 170 -21.14 7.45 -7.28
CA LEU A 170 -19.74 7.09 -7.07
C LEU A 170 -18.88 7.49 -8.28
N LYS A 171 -19.32 7.17 -9.50
CA LYS A 171 -18.63 7.55 -10.74
C LYS A 171 -18.47 9.07 -10.84
N THR A 172 -19.55 9.84 -10.65
CA THR A 172 -19.49 11.31 -10.67
C THR A 172 -18.56 11.88 -9.59
N LYS A 173 -18.46 11.24 -8.42
CA LYS A 173 -17.50 11.66 -7.38
C LYS A 173 -16.07 11.37 -7.79
N ALA A 174 -15.81 10.17 -8.32
CA ALA A 174 -14.48 9.70 -8.66
C ALA A 174 -13.88 10.37 -9.91
N GLU A 175 -14.70 10.65 -10.94
CA GLU A 175 -14.25 11.32 -12.17
C GLU A 175 -13.66 12.72 -11.93
N LYS A 176 -14.04 13.40 -10.83
CA LYS A 176 -13.47 14.70 -10.43
C LYS A 176 -11.96 14.64 -10.12
N TYR A 177 -11.44 13.46 -9.89
CA TYR A 177 -10.02 13.23 -9.59
C TYR A 177 -9.21 12.90 -10.85
N SER A 178 -9.86 12.54 -11.96
CA SER A 178 -9.17 12.23 -13.21
C SER A 178 -8.35 13.44 -13.70
N GLY A 179 -7.08 13.20 -14.02
CA GLY A 179 -6.12 14.21 -14.42
C GLY A 179 -5.51 15.02 -13.28
N LYS A 180 -6.02 14.92 -12.05
CA LYS A 180 -5.42 15.58 -10.88
C LYS A 180 -4.16 14.88 -10.40
N THR A 181 -3.36 15.60 -9.63
CA THR A 181 -2.16 15.10 -8.97
C THR A 181 -2.29 15.21 -7.46
N TYR A 182 -1.55 14.37 -6.74
CA TYR A 182 -1.28 14.52 -5.31
C TYR A 182 0.21 14.24 -5.09
N GLN A 183 0.76 14.63 -3.95
CA GLN A 183 2.20 14.52 -3.69
C GLN A 183 2.50 13.87 -2.35
N VAL A 184 3.68 13.28 -2.26
CA VAL A 184 4.31 12.82 -1.03
C VAL A 184 5.65 13.52 -0.88
N LEU A 185 5.82 14.28 0.20
CA LEU A 185 7.11 14.75 0.67
C LEU A 185 7.68 13.70 1.64
N LEU A 186 8.80 13.08 1.25
CA LEU A 186 9.51 12.09 2.03
C LEU A 186 10.93 12.60 2.36
N PRO A 187 11.16 13.16 3.56
CA PRO A 187 12.46 13.67 3.97
C PRO A 187 13.38 12.52 4.39
N LEU A 188 14.54 12.43 3.73
CA LEU A 188 15.57 11.44 4.02
C LEU A 188 16.81 12.13 4.60
N GLU A 189 17.13 11.83 5.86
CA GLU A 189 18.39 12.25 6.49
C GLU A 189 19.51 11.31 6.08
N ILE A 190 20.51 11.84 5.38
CA ILE A 190 21.69 11.09 4.93
C ILE A 190 22.95 11.85 5.35
N GLU A 191 23.74 11.23 6.22
CA GLU A 191 24.95 11.83 6.82
C GLU A 191 24.66 13.16 7.54
N GLY A 192 23.51 13.25 8.22
CA GLY A 192 23.11 14.43 9.00
C GLY A 192 22.48 15.56 8.19
N ILE A 193 22.33 15.41 6.88
CA ILE A 193 21.65 16.37 6.00
C ILE A 193 20.28 15.80 5.63
N ILE A 194 19.21 16.56 5.87
CA ILE A 194 17.85 16.22 5.47
C ILE A 194 17.64 16.59 4.00
N ASN A 195 17.13 15.64 3.23
CA ASN A 195 16.92 15.77 1.80
C ASN A 195 15.45 15.52 1.48
N GLU A 196 14.80 16.54 0.96
CA GLU A 196 13.38 16.51 0.60
C GLU A 196 13.20 15.84 -0.76
N TYR A 197 12.65 14.62 -0.76
CA TYR A 197 12.16 13.99 -1.96
C TYR A 197 10.67 14.23 -2.10
N ILE A 198 10.24 14.82 -3.23
CA ILE A 198 8.82 15.05 -3.50
C ILE A 198 8.40 14.17 -4.66
N PHE A 199 7.49 13.24 -4.40
CA PHE A 199 6.92 12.32 -5.39
C PHE A 199 5.54 12.81 -5.79
N THR A 200 5.38 13.19 -7.05
CA THR A 200 4.10 13.63 -7.61
C THR A 200 3.44 12.45 -8.32
N PHE A 201 2.26 12.09 -7.87
CA PHE A 201 1.42 11.05 -8.47
C PHE A 201 0.29 11.69 -9.28
N LYS A 202 0.00 11.15 -10.46
CA LYS A 202 -1.09 11.58 -11.33
C LYS A 202 -2.13 10.49 -11.47
N ILE A 203 -3.39 10.89 -11.35
CA ILE A 203 -4.54 10.01 -11.55
C ILE A 203 -4.86 10.04 -13.05
N ASN A 204 -4.47 8.99 -13.78
CA ASN A 204 -4.59 8.94 -15.24
C ASN A 204 -5.99 8.56 -15.69
N ASN A 205 -6.60 7.58 -15.02
CA ASN A 205 -7.91 7.05 -15.36
C ASN A 205 -8.68 6.58 -14.11
N VAL A 206 -9.99 6.49 -14.24
CA VAL A 206 -10.92 6.10 -13.18
C VAL A 206 -11.97 5.16 -13.74
N GLU A 207 -12.12 3.99 -13.13
CA GLU A 207 -13.10 2.98 -13.52
C GLU A 207 -13.97 2.59 -12.31
N VAL A 208 -15.25 2.31 -12.57
CA VAL A 208 -16.20 1.88 -11.53
C VAL A 208 -16.71 0.49 -11.87
N ALA A 209 -16.55 -0.43 -10.92
CA ALA A 209 -16.97 -1.81 -11.05
C ALA A 209 -17.91 -2.21 -9.91
N ALA A 210 -18.82 -3.16 -10.15
CA ALA A 210 -19.57 -3.79 -9.07
C ALA A 210 -18.61 -4.59 -8.18
N ALA A 211 -18.68 -4.38 -6.86
CA ALA A 211 -17.90 -5.16 -5.92
C ALA A 211 -18.49 -6.57 -5.85
N GLN A 212 -17.71 -7.58 -6.21
CA GLN A 212 -18.12 -8.97 -6.01
C GLN A 212 -18.11 -9.26 -4.50
N ASN A 213 -19.17 -9.91 -4.00
CA ASN A 213 -19.25 -10.31 -2.59
C ASN A 213 -18.06 -11.21 -2.24
N ALA A 214 -17.09 -10.70 -1.50
CA ALA A 214 -16.15 -11.55 -0.79
C ALA A 214 -16.98 -12.27 0.28
N GLU A 215 -17.18 -13.58 0.12
CA GLU A 215 -17.64 -14.42 1.23
C GLU A 215 -16.73 -14.16 2.43
N ALA A 216 -17.35 -13.90 3.59
CA ALA A 216 -16.67 -13.81 4.87
C ALA A 216 -16.09 -15.18 5.23
N GLY A 217 -14.98 -15.54 4.59
CA GLY A 217 -14.11 -16.63 4.97
C GLY A 217 -13.12 -16.11 6.02
N GLU A 218 -13.28 -16.60 7.23
CA GLU A 218 -12.34 -16.47 8.34
C GLU A 218 -10.89 -16.79 7.90
N VAL A 219 -10.10 -15.78 7.57
CA VAL A 219 -8.65 -15.94 7.36
C VAL A 219 -7.96 -15.76 8.70
N SER A 220 -7.99 -16.83 9.50
CA SER A 220 -6.94 -17.07 10.49
C SER A 220 -5.58 -17.08 9.78
N PRO A 221 -4.53 -16.40 10.31
CA PRO A 221 -3.23 -16.36 9.66
C PRO A 221 -2.61 -17.75 9.70
N LYS A 222 -2.69 -18.48 8.58
CA LYS A 222 -1.89 -19.70 8.37
C LYS A 222 -0.42 -19.29 8.33
N LYS A 223 0.32 -19.66 9.39
CA LYS A 223 1.79 -19.62 9.45
C LYS A 223 2.37 -20.30 8.19
N VAL A 224 3.01 -19.53 7.32
CA VAL A 224 3.79 -20.09 6.20
C VAL A 224 5.11 -20.64 6.75
N PRO A 225 5.45 -21.91 6.53
CA PRO A 225 6.70 -22.48 7.01
C PRO A 225 7.90 -21.93 6.20
N LEU A 226 8.91 -21.50 6.95
CA LEU A 226 10.16 -20.85 6.56
C LEU A 226 11.10 -21.78 5.75
N LYS A 227 10.68 -22.36 4.61
CA LYS A 227 11.59 -23.12 3.73
C LYS A 227 11.36 -22.94 2.22
N GLN A 228 10.47 -22.06 1.78
CA GLN A 228 10.14 -21.93 0.34
C GLN A 228 10.38 -20.56 -0.29
N SER A 229 11.11 -19.63 0.36
CA SER A 229 11.41 -18.30 -0.22
C SER A 229 12.87 -18.09 -0.70
N LEU A 230 13.71 -19.14 -0.75
CA LEU A 230 15.12 -19.00 -1.15
C LEU A 230 15.44 -19.47 -2.57
N LYS A 231 14.44 -19.74 -3.42
CA LYS A 231 14.65 -20.20 -4.81
C LYS A 231 14.37 -19.15 -5.90
N SER A 232 13.90 -17.95 -5.56
CA SER A 232 13.66 -16.88 -6.55
C SER A 232 14.71 -15.77 -6.56
N ALA A 233 15.68 -15.77 -5.65
CA ALA A 233 16.83 -14.87 -5.72
C ALA A 233 17.94 -15.55 -6.54
N GLY A 234 17.95 -15.31 -7.84
CA GLY A 234 19.08 -15.65 -8.70
C GLY A 234 20.31 -14.85 -8.30
N ILE A 235 21.15 -15.44 -7.44
CA ILE A 235 22.51 -14.97 -7.18
C ILE A 235 23.45 -16.09 -7.59
N PHE A 236 24.11 -15.88 -8.73
CA PHE A 236 25.30 -16.61 -9.12
C PHE A 236 26.38 -16.38 -8.06
N PHE A 237 26.75 -17.41 -7.30
CA PHE A 237 28.06 -17.49 -6.67
C PHE A 237 28.79 -18.70 -7.23
N GLY A 238 29.90 -18.41 -7.90
CA GLY A 238 30.82 -19.40 -8.42
C GLY A 238 31.49 -20.21 -7.33
N ALA A 239 31.85 -21.43 -7.73
CA ALA A 239 32.72 -22.43 -7.12
C ALA A 239 33.60 -22.01 -5.92
N VAL A 240 33.67 -22.91 -4.92
CA VAL A 240 34.85 -23.69 -4.49
C VAL A 240 34.65 -24.12 -3.03
N ALA A 241 34.75 -25.44 -2.75
CA ALA A 241 35.33 -26.07 -1.55
C ALA A 241 34.60 -27.37 -1.15
N THR A 242 34.95 -28.42 -1.89
CA THR A 242 35.31 -29.79 -1.46
C THR A 242 35.25 -30.15 0.03
N ALA A 243 34.51 -31.23 0.32
CA ALA A 243 34.74 -32.29 1.30
C ALA A 243 35.15 -31.96 2.75
N LEU A 244 34.29 -32.34 3.71
CA LEU A 244 34.61 -33.24 4.84
C LEU A 244 33.35 -33.49 5.68
N LEU A 245 32.84 -34.72 5.74
CA LEU A 245 32.23 -35.23 6.98
C LEU A 245 32.27 -36.77 6.98
N VAL A 246 33.42 -37.28 7.43
CA VAL A 246 33.59 -38.64 7.93
C VAL A 246 33.41 -38.59 9.44
N MET A 247 32.67 -39.58 9.97
CA MET A 247 32.61 -40.01 11.38
C MET A 247 32.14 -38.98 12.42
N VAL A 248 31.00 -39.27 13.08
CA VAL A 248 30.94 -39.69 14.49
C VAL A 248 29.48 -40.09 14.77
N ILE A 249 29.18 -41.40 14.78
CA ILE A 249 28.10 -41.96 15.61
C ILE A 249 28.67 -43.22 16.27
N VAL A 250 29.22 -43.04 17.46
CA VAL A 250 29.40 -44.08 18.47
C VAL A 250 28.95 -43.49 19.81
N ALA A 251 28.27 -44.33 20.58
CA ALA A 251 27.77 -44.14 21.95
C ALA A 251 26.43 -43.37 22.02
N THR A 252 25.35 -43.92 22.56
CA THR A 252 25.26 -44.75 23.78
C THR A 252 24.04 -45.68 23.79
N LYS A 253 24.31 -46.94 24.15
CA LYS A 253 23.46 -47.99 24.76
C LYS A 253 22.23 -48.50 24.01
#